data_AF-A0A7X0LAR4-F1
#
_entry.id   AF-A0A7X0LAR4-F1
#
_cell.length_a   1.000
_cell.length_b   1.000
_cell.length_c   1.000
_cell.angle_alpha   90.00
_cell.angle_beta   90.00
_cell.angle_gamma   90.00
#
_symmetry.space_group_name_H-M   'P 1'
#
loop_
_entity.id
_entity.type
_entity.pdbx_description
1 polymer ?
#
loop_
_entity_poly.entity_id
_entity_poly.type
_entity_poly.pdbx_seq_one_letter_code
_entity_poly.pdbx_strand_id
1 'polypeptide(L)'
;MSGRAGKTRNIFLVWLIWPLITLGIYHLVWYYKVNREAREFDSRIEVNPAMAVLAVTVGWLIIVPPFVSVYNTGLRVARMQQSAGMERSCNPWIGLILYIVAVLFPLYYQHELNQIWARYQNVEEGEQVPLAA
;
A
#
# COMPACT_ATOMS: atom_id res chain seq x y z
N MET A 1 18.39 4.48 -11.03
CA MET A 1 17.42 5.49 -10.55
C MET A 1 17.31 5.35 -9.03
N SER A 2 16.86 6.36 -8.29
CA SER A 2 16.69 6.26 -6.83
C SER A 2 15.26 6.60 -6.41
N GLY A 3 14.84 6.00 -5.30
CA GLY A 3 13.54 6.17 -4.66
C GLY A 3 13.71 6.41 -3.16
N ARG A 4 12.61 6.63 -2.44
CA ARG A 4 12.62 6.68 -0.97
C ARG A 4 12.00 5.42 -0.38
N ALA A 5 12.66 4.84 0.62
CA ALA A 5 12.13 3.68 1.33
C ALA A 5 10.88 4.04 2.15
N GLY A 6 9.91 3.14 2.16
CA GLY A 6 8.76 3.21 3.05
C GLY A 6 9.03 2.53 4.38
N LYS A 7 7.99 2.40 5.21
CA LYS A 7 8.13 1.85 6.56
C LYS A 7 7.65 0.41 6.66
N THR A 8 8.49 -0.44 7.25
CA THR A 8 8.10 -1.79 7.69
C THR A 8 7.13 -1.70 8.86
N ARG A 9 6.00 -2.41 8.77
CA ARG A 9 4.94 -2.38 9.80
C ARG A 9 4.45 -3.77 10.12
N ASN A 10 4.12 -4.03 11.38
CA ASN A 10 3.46 -5.27 11.77
C ASN A 10 2.04 -5.32 11.16
N ILE A 11 1.75 -6.41 10.45
CA ILE A 11 0.50 -6.59 9.69
C ILE A 11 -0.74 -6.57 10.60
N PHE A 12 -0.69 -7.20 11.77
CA PHE A 12 -1.83 -7.25 12.71
C PHE A 12 -2.04 -5.92 13.42
N LEU A 13 -0.96 -5.18 13.71
CA LEU A 13 -1.09 -3.82 14.24
C LEU A 13 -1.81 -2.91 13.24
N VAL A 14 -1.45 -3.01 11.96
CA VAL A 14 -2.03 -2.21 10.88
C VAL A 14 -3.50 -2.55 10.64
N TRP A 15 -3.86 -3.83 10.64
CA TRP A 15 -5.20 -4.28 10.28
C TRP A 15 -6.19 -4.25 11.45
N LEU A 16 -5.78 -4.62 12.66
CA LEU A 16 -6.70 -4.81 13.79
C LEU A 16 -6.49 -3.79 14.90
N ILE A 17 -5.28 -3.75 15.46
CA ILE A 17 -5.05 -3.02 16.72
C ILE A 17 -5.22 -1.52 16.54
N TRP A 18 -4.55 -0.92 15.55
CA TRP A 18 -4.65 0.51 15.32
C TRP A 18 -6.04 0.94 14.85
N PRO A 19 -6.69 0.25 13.90
CA PRO A 19 -8.08 0.56 13.55
C PRO A 19 -9.03 0.44 14.74
N LEU A 20 -8.89 -0.57 15.59
CA LEU A 20 -9.75 -0.73 16.76
C LEU A 20 -9.59 0.44 17.75
N ILE A 21 -8.34 0.83 18.06
CA ILE A 21 -8.04 1.95 18.98
C ILE A 21 -8.51 3.29 18.41
N THR A 22 -8.43 3.46 17.08
CA THR A 22 -8.76 4.73 16.40
C THR A 22 -10.17 4.76 15.82
N LEU A 23 -11.03 3.79 16.18
CA LEU A 23 -12.41 3.67 15.66
C LEU A 23 -12.46 3.66 14.12
N GLY A 24 -11.53 2.94 13.49
CA GLY A 24 -11.43 2.76 12.04
C GLY A 24 -10.63 3.83 11.31
N ILE A 25 -10.36 5.00 11.93
CA ILE A 25 -9.67 6.13 11.28
C ILE A 25 -8.28 5.73 10.77
N TYR A 26 -7.58 4.85 11.50
CA TYR A 26 -6.26 4.39 11.09
C TYR A 26 -6.25 3.70 9.73
N HIS A 27 -7.33 3.02 9.31
CA HIS A 27 -7.37 2.43 7.97
C HIS A 27 -7.15 3.48 6.89
N LEU A 28 -7.73 4.67 7.05
CA LEU A 28 -7.59 5.79 6.12
C LEU A 28 -6.16 6.35 6.14
N VAL A 29 -5.61 6.52 7.34
CA VAL A 29 -4.24 7.00 7.54
C VAL A 29 -3.23 6.04 6.93
N TRP A 30 -3.41 4.74 7.14
CA TRP A 30 -2.56 3.71 6.56
C TRP A 30 -2.68 3.70 5.04
N TYR A 31 -3.89 3.79 4.49
CA TYR A 31 -4.13 3.81 3.06
C TYR A 31 -3.48 5.01 2.37
N TYR A 32 -3.52 6.19 3.01
CA TYR A 32 -2.76 7.36 2.60
C TYR A 32 -1.26 7.08 2.57
N LYS A 33 -0.70 6.52 3.66
CA LYS A 33 0.73 6.27 3.78
C LYS A 33 1.24 5.31 2.72
N VAL A 34 0.55 4.22 2.47
CA VAL A 34 0.95 3.23 1.44
C VAL A 34 0.97 3.85 0.05
N ASN A 35 -0.05 4.62 -0.32
CA ASN A 35 -0.08 5.29 -1.62
C ASN A 35 1.00 6.38 -1.72
N ARG A 36 1.29 7.10 -0.63
CA ARG A 36 2.39 8.07 -0.59
C ARG A 36 3.75 7.38 -0.76
N GLU A 37 4.00 6.29 -0.04
CA GLU A 37 5.22 5.49 -0.15
C GLU A 37 5.41 4.95 -1.57
N ALA A 38 4.33 4.50 -2.22
CA ALA A 38 4.41 4.06 -3.61
C ALA A 38 4.89 5.17 -4.56
N ARG A 39 4.41 6.41 -4.36
CA ARG A 39 4.84 7.58 -5.14
C ARG A 39 6.29 7.97 -4.87
N GLU A 40 6.69 7.94 -3.61
CA GLU A 40 8.03 8.35 -3.18
C GLU A 40 9.09 7.31 -3.51
N PHE A 41 8.70 6.04 -3.55
CA PHE A 41 9.56 4.94 -3.94
C PHE A 41 9.87 4.93 -5.44
N ASP A 42 8.87 5.14 -6.30
CA ASP A 42 9.09 5.24 -7.74
C ASP A 42 8.27 6.40 -8.33
N SER A 43 8.98 7.42 -8.83
CA SER A 43 8.37 8.60 -9.45
C SER A 43 7.47 8.30 -10.65
N ARG A 44 7.60 7.12 -11.28
CA ARG A 44 6.72 6.64 -12.37
C ARG A 44 5.36 6.17 -11.86
N ILE A 45 5.21 5.96 -10.56
CA ILE A 45 3.93 5.60 -9.93
C ILE A 45 3.14 6.88 -9.67
N GLU A 46 2.32 7.25 -10.64
CA GLU A 46 1.42 8.40 -10.52
C GLU A 46 0.24 8.09 -9.60
N VAL A 47 0.27 8.65 -8.40
CA VAL A 47 -0.82 8.57 -7.43
C VAL A 47 -0.97 9.89 -6.69
N ASN A 48 -2.21 10.28 -6.46
CA ASN A 48 -2.53 11.28 -5.44
C ASN A 48 -3.05 10.53 -4.21
N PRO A 49 -2.26 10.41 -3.13
CA PRO A 49 -2.66 9.65 -1.94
C PRO A 49 -3.94 10.19 -1.28
N ALA A 50 -4.17 11.51 -1.35
CA ALA A 50 -5.40 12.11 -0.84
C ALA A 50 -6.63 11.67 -1.67
N MET A 51 -6.50 11.63 -3.00
CA MET A 51 -7.57 11.13 -3.88
C MET A 51 -7.86 9.64 -3.65
N ALA A 52 -6.83 8.83 -3.37
CA ALA A 52 -7.02 7.42 -3.04
C ALA A 52 -7.83 7.25 -1.75
N VAL A 53 -7.55 8.05 -0.71
CA VAL A 53 -8.34 8.07 0.53
C VAL A 53 -9.77 8.56 0.27
N LEU A 54 -9.95 9.61 -0.53
CA LEU A 54 -11.28 10.11 -0.91
C LEU A 54 -12.09 9.05 -1.65
N ALA A 55 -11.46 8.27 -2.53
CA ALA A 55 -12.10 7.18 -3.25
C ALA A 55 -12.59 6.06 -2.32
N VAL A 56 -11.90 5.79 -1.21
CA VAL A 56 -12.30 4.77 -0.23
C VAL A 56 -13.31 5.30 0.80
N THR A 57 -13.28 6.60 1.09
CA THR A 57 -14.18 7.24 2.07
C THR A 57 -15.47 7.74 1.42
N VAL A 58 -15.38 8.74 0.56
CA VAL A 58 -16.51 9.38 -0.13
C VAL A 58 -16.99 8.52 -1.29
N GLY A 59 -16.09 7.77 -1.92
CA GLY A 59 -16.46 6.88 -3.01
C GLY A 59 -17.41 5.76 -2.62
N TRP A 60 -17.60 5.48 -1.32
CA TRP A 60 -18.66 4.57 -0.86
C TRP A 60 -20.06 5.04 -1.25
N LEU A 61 -20.27 6.36 -1.44
CA LEU A 61 -21.53 6.92 -1.94
C LEU A 61 -21.88 6.43 -3.36
N ILE A 62 -20.87 6.05 -4.15
CA ILE A 62 -21.01 5.54 -5.52
C ILE A 62 -20.74 4.02 -5.59
N ILE A 63 -20.32 3.41 -4.48
CA ILE A 63 -20.02 1.97 -4.26
C ILE A 63 -18.81 1.45 -5.07
N VAL A 64 -18.70 1.78 -6.36
CA VAL A 64 -17.65 1.31 -7.29
C VAL A 64 -16.23 1.84 -6.98
N PRO A 65 -16.03 3.14 -6.64
CA PRO A 65 -14.68 3.70 -6.49
C PRO A 65 -13.75 3.01 -5.47
N PRO A 66 -14.23 2.54 -4.30
CA PRO A 66 -13.41 1.78 -3.35
C PRO A 66 -12.75 0.52 -3.95
N PHE A 67 -13.50 -0.25 -4.74
CA PHE A 67 -12.99 -1.48 -5.39
C PHE A 67 -11.89 -1.17 -6.39
N VAL A 68 -12.11 -0.15 -7.22
CA VAL A 68 -11.13 0.32 -8.21
C VAL A 68 -9.86 0.84 -7.51
N SER A 69 -10.02 1.58 -6.42
CA SER A 69 -8.88 2.11 -5.65
C SER A 69 -8.04 0.99 -5.02
N VAL A 70 -8.67 -0.01 -4.41
CA VAL A 70 -7.98 -1.18 -3.83
C VAL A 70 -7.23 -1.94 -4.91
N TYR A 71 -7.90 -2.26 -6.02
CA TYR A 71 -7.27 -2.95 -7.15
C TYR A 71 -6.05 -2.19 -7.69
N ASN A 72 -6.19 -0.88 -7.91
CA ASN A 72 -5.09 -0.04 -8.36
C ASN A 72 -3.95 0.01 -7.33
N THR A 73 -4.26 -0.02 -6.03
CA THR A 73 -3.22 -0.09 -4.98
C THR A 73 -2.39 -1.37 -5.11
N GLY A 74 -3.02 -2.53 -5.33
CA GLY A 74 -2.31 -3.78 -5.62
C GLY A 74 -1.40 -3.68 -6.85
N LEU A 75 -1.87 -3.06 -7.93
CA LEU A 75 -1.05 -2.81 -9.12
C LEU A 75 0.17 -1.93 -8.82
N ARG A 76 0.02 -0.91 -7.96
CA ARG A 76 1.13 -0.04 -7.54
C ARG A 76 2.16 -0.85 -6.75
N VAL A 77 1.74 -1.68 -5.79
CA VAL A 77 2.66 -2.53 -5.01
C VAL A 77 3.40 -3.51 -5.92
N ALA A 78 2.72 -4.13 -6.89
CA ALA A 78 3.37 -5.00 -7.88
C ALA A 78 4.41 -4.23 -8.73
N ARG A 79 4.14 -2.97 -9.09
CA ARG A 79 5.13 -2.11 -9.76
C ARG A 79 6.31 -1.79 -8.85
N MET A 80 6.08 -1.48 -7.57
CA MET A 80 7.16 -1.26 -6.61
C MET A 80 8.08 -2.48 -6.47
N GLN A 81 7.50 -3.69 -6.44
CA GLN A 81 8.29 -4.93 -6.44
C GLN A 81 9.21 -5.01 -7.66
N GLN A 82 8.68 -4.71 -8.85
CA GLN A 82 9.49 -4.67 -10.06
C GLN A 82 10.58 -3.59 -10.01
N SER A 83 10.27 -2.38 -9.54
CA SER A 83 11.25 -1.30 -9.39
C SER A 83 12.33 -1.63 -8.36
N ALA A 84 12.01 -2.48 -7.37
CA ALA A 84 12.97 -3.06 -6.43
C ALA A 84 13.78 -4.25 -7.03
N GLY A 85 13.46 -4.69 -8.24
CA GLY A 85 14.08 -5.87 -8.88
C GLY A 85 13.59 -7.21 -8.31
N MET A 86 12.40 -7.22 -7.72
CA MET A 86 11.70 -8.41 -7.24
C MET A 86 10.72 -8.91 -8.29
N GLU A 87 10.37 -10.19 -8.21
CA GLU A 87 9.22 -10.73 -8.94
C GLU A 87 7.93 -10.09 -8.43
N ARG A 88 6.96 -9.91 -9.34
CA ARG A 88 5.65 -9.35 -9.00
C ARG A 88 4.79 -10.40 -8.29
N SER A 89 4.99 -10.57 -6.98
CA SER A 89 4.17 -11.46 -6.14
C SER A 89 2.84 -10.84 -5.73
N CYS A 90 2.72 -9.51 -5.74
CA CYS A 90 1.47 -8.83 -5.40
C CYS A 90 0.42 -8.99 -6.51
N ASN A 91 -0.65 -9.70 -6.20
CA ASN A 91 -1.81 -9.91 -7.07
C ASN A 91 -2.98 -9.00 -6.65
N PRO A 92 -3.38 -8.03 -7.49
CA PRO A 92 -4.49 -7.12 -7.20
C PRO A 92 -5.82 -7.80 -6.92
N TRP A 93 -6.10 -8.93 -7.58
CA TRP A 93 -7.36 -9.68 -7.41
C TRP A 93 -7.45 -10.32 -6.02
N ILE A 94 -6.34 -10.81 -5.49
CA ILE A 94 -6.27 -11.32 -4.11
C ILE A 94 -6.63 -10.20 -3.14
N GLY A 95 -6.05 -9.01 -3.33
CA GLY A 95 -6.38 -7.85 -2.50
C GLY A 95 -7.86 -7.44 -2.57
N LEU A 96 -8.48 -7.53 -3.75
CA LEU A 96 -9.90 -7.22 -3.93
C LEU A 96 -10.82 -8.24 -3.23
N ILE A 97 -10.52 -9.53 -3.35
CA ILE A 97 -11.27 -10.59 -2.66
C ILE A 97 -11.14 -10.41 -1.15
N LEU A 98 -9.93 -10.14 -0.64
CA LEU A 98 -9.68 -9.89 0.77
C LEU A 98 -10.40 -8.63 1.29
N TYR A 99 -10.55 -7.60 0.45
CA TYR A 99 -11.33 -6.41 0.78
C TYR A 99 -12.80 -6.76 1.03
N ILE A 100 -13.41 -7.59 0.17
CA ILE A 100 -14.83 -7.99 0.28
C ILE A 100 -15.09 -8.89 1.49
N VAL A 101 -14.21 -9.87 1.75
CA VAL A 101 -14.48 -10.91 2.76
C VAL A 101 -14.48 -10.35 4.19
N ALA A 102 -13.49 -9.52 4.54
CA ALA A 102 -13.36 -8.98 5.90
C ALA A 102 -12.38 -7.79 5.97
N VAL A 103 -12.27 -7.00 4.90
CA VAL A 103 -11.31 -5.88 4.83
C VAL A 103 -9.88 -6.35 5.20
N LEU A 104 -9.51 -7.56 4.77
CA LEU A 104 -8.23 -8.22 5.07
C LEU A 104 -7.10 -7.73 4.17
N PHE A 105 -7.42 -6.96 3.13
CA PHE A 105 -6.45 -6.44 2.17
C PHE A 105 -5.26 -5.68 2.80
N PRO A 106 -5.37 -4.99 3.97
CA PRO A 106 -4.22 -4.36 4.60
C PRO A 106 -3.18 -5.37 5.08
N LEU A 107 -3.59 -6.56 5.53
CA LEU A 107 -2.66 -7.63 5.91
C LEU A 107 -1.81 -8.05 4.70
N TYR A 108 -2.48 -8.29 3.57
CA TYR A 108 -1.84 -8.74 2.35
C TYR A 108 -0.92 -7.67 1.75
N TYR A 109 -1.42 -6.45 1.53
CA TYR A 109 -0.60 -5.39 0.95
C TYR A 109 0.54 -4.95 1.89
N GLN A 110 0.32 -4.90 3.20
CA GLN A 110 1.40 -4.62 4.13
C GLN A 110 2.45 -5.74 4.14
N HIS A 111 2.05 -7.00 4.00
CA HIS A 111 2.97 -8.12 3.86
C HIS A 111 3.85 -7.98 2.60
N GLU A 112 3.25 -7.73 1.43
CA GLU A 112 3.97 -7.53 0.17
C GLU A 112 4.91 -6.31 0.24
N LEU A 113 4.48 -5.19 0.83
CA LEU A 113 5.32 -4.02 1.05
C LEU A 113 6.50 -4.31 1.98
N ASN A 114 6.27 -5.06 3.07
CA ASN A 114 7.34 -5.44 3.98
C ASN A 114 8.42 -6.28 3.30
N GLN A 115 8.07 -7.11 2.30
CA GLN A 115 9.07 -7.85 1.54
C GLN A 115 9.98 -6.92 0.73
N ILE A 116 9.42 -5.84 0.16
CA ILE A 116 10.20 -4.79 -0.52
C ILE A 116 11.16 -4.14 0.46
N TRP A 117 10.67 -3.73 1.62
CA TRP A 117 11.51 -3.06 2.63
C TRP A 117 12.56 -3.99 3.23
N ALA A 118 12.25 -5.27 3.39
CA ALA A 118 13.20 -6.29 3.83
C ALA A 118 14.35 -6.47 2.83
N ARG A 119 14.08 -6.37 1.51
CA ARG A 119 15.13 -6.39 0.47
C ARG A 119 16.11 -5.23 0.60
N TYR A 120 15.63 -4.06 1.02
CA TYR A 120 16.45 -2.90 1.34
C TYR A 120 16.95 -2.90 2.80
N GLN A 121 17.00 -4.07 3.45
CA GLN A 121 17.50 -4.24 4.82
C GLN A 121 16.78 -3.39 5.88
N ASN A 122 15.51 -3.02 5.63
CA ASN A 122 14.69 -2.20 6.52
C ASN A 122 15.32 -0.85 6.91
N VAL A 123 15.94 -0.19 5.93
CA VAL A 123 16.38 1.22 6.03
C VAL A 123 15.27 2.14 6.56
N GLU A 124 15.67 3.30 7.08
CA GLU A 124 14.71 4.23 7.68
C GLU A 124 13.73 4.80 6.64
N GLU A 125 12.50 5.11 7.09
CA GLU A 125 11.49 5.71 6.22
C GLU A 125 12.02 7.03 5.65
N GLY A 126 12.01 7.14 4.32
CA GLY A 126 12.52 8.31 3.62
C GLY A 126 13.99 8.24 3.24
N GLU A 127 14.74 7.19 3.59
CA GLU A 127 16.10 6.99 3.13
C GLU A 127 16.14 6.72 1.62
N GLN A 128 17.16 7.21 0.93
CA GLN A 128 17.30 7.00 -0.52
C GLN A 128 17.79 5.59 -0.81
N VAL A 129 17.05 4.89 -1.66
CA VAL A 129 17.37 3.52 -2.07
C VAL A 129 17.53 3.41 -3.59
N PRO A 130 18.46 2.57 -4.07
CA PRO A 130 18.62 2.35 -5.50
C PRO A 130 17.45 1.51 -6.05
N LEU A 131 16.87 1.94 -7.16
CA LEU A 131 15.89 1.17 -7.93
C LEU A 131 16.61 0.32 -8.98
N ALA A 132 16.18 -0.92 -9.14
CA ALA A 132 16.73 -1.86 -10.11
C ALA A 132 16.31 -1.56 -11.54
N ALA A 133 15.16 -0.91 -11.74
CA ALA A 133 14.58 -0.55 -13.03
C ALA A 133 13.96 0.85 -12.96
#